data_AF-A0A7U9WRS1-F1
#
_entry.id   AF-A0A7U9WRS1-F1
#
_cell.length_a   1.000
_cell.length_b   1.000
_cell.length_c   1.000
_cell.angle_alpha   90.00
_cell.angle_beta   90.00
_cell.angle_gamma   90.00
#
_symmetry.space_group_name_H-M   'P 1'
#
loop_
_entity.id
_entity.type
_entity.pdbx_description
1 polymer ?
#
loop_
_entity_poly.entity_id
_entity_poly.type
_entity_poly.pdbx_seq_one_letter_code
_entity_poly.pdbx_strand_id
1 'polypeptide(L)'
;MMPDRIGDLCVLSTAGTIAYENRESLSENILSAAAFFGFSSLPDELKIKIHICSEEEFKQKKEELNIDVPDFAIAFTCKINNIFILEYRNINRWYSLNAYKAVIVHECIHAFQTYFSMIPPKQYVWLYESVACYLAKQKKAYNRKNKVLWETFTNDFYKINDCYSLAYNFGVEMFKQFGDDILRVIRKPEAYIVELMEVYNSHI
;
A
#
# COMPACT_ATOMS: atom_id res chain seq x y z
N MET A 1 32.08 -3.33 -18.98
CA MET A 1 31.62 -3.10 -17.60
C MET A 1 30.10 -3.15 -17.67
N MET A 2 29.52 -4.30 -17.29
CA MET A 2 28.07 -4.45 -17.22
C MET A 2 27.60 -3.87 -15.88
N PRO A 3 26.54 -3.04 -15.83
CA PRO A 3 26.00 -2.58 -14.57
C PRO A 3 25.36 -3.77 -13.85
N ASP A 4 25.68 -3.87 -12.56
CA ASP A 4 25.28 -4.95 -11.67
C ASP A 4 23.77 -5.20 -11.72
N ARG A 5 23.42 -6.48 -11.89
CA ARG A 5 22.06 -6.97 -11.84
C ARG A 5 21.48 -6.69 -10.45
N ILE A 6 20.21 -6.30 -10.42
CA ILE A 6 19.36 -6.13 -9.23
C ILE A 6 19.56 -7.34 -8.30
N GLY A 7 20.45 -7.19 -7.32
CA GLY A 7 20.82 -8.20 -6.34
C GLY A 7 20.05 -7.97 -5.05
N ASP A 8 19.27 -8.98 -4.67
CA ASP A 8 18.74 -9.24 -3.33
C ASP A 8 17.75 -8.22 -2.73
N LEU A 9 16.56 -8.15 -3.33
CA LEU A 9 15.35 -7.87 -2.56
C LEU A 9 15.09 -9.08 -1.63
N CYS A 10 15.63 -9.05 -0.41
CA CYS A 10 15.48 -10.14 0.54
C CYS A 10 14.08 -10.14 1.16
N VAL A 11 13.08 -10.63 0.43
CA VAL A 11 11.76 -10.95 0.98
C VAL A 11 11.90 -12.24 1.79
N LEU A 12 12.31 -12.11 3.05
CA LEU A 12 12.35 -13.23 3.98
C LEU A 12 10.92 -13.57 4.41
N SER A 13 10.27 -14.43 3.63
CA SER A 13 9.04 -15.11 4.05
C SER A 13 9.41 -16.16 5.11
N THR A 14 8.94 -15.94 6.34
CA THR A 14 8.93 -17.00 7.36
C THR A 14 7.55 -17.65 7.33
N ALA A 15 7.52 -18.89 6.80
CA ALA A 15 6.39 -19.81 6.67
C ALA A 15 5.29 -19.45 5.64
N GLY A 16 4.72 -20.48 4.99
CA GLY A 16 3.52 -20.38 4.13
C GLY A 16 3.77 -20.34 2.62
N THR A 17 3.40 -21.41 1.92
CA THR A 17 3.62 -21.69 0.50
C THR A 17 2.98 -20.64 -0.43
N ILE A 18 3.67 -19.53 -0.73
CA ILE A 18 3.46 -18.82 -1.99
C ILE A 18 4.17 -19.66 -3.06
N ALA A 19 3.39 -20.53 -3.71
CA ALA A 19 3.88 -21.49 -4.70
C ALA A 19 4.86 -20.84 -5.70
N TYR A 20 5.95 -21.56 -5.93
CA TYR A 20 7.16 -21.17 -6.68
C TYR A 20 6.90 -20.60 -8.09
N GLU A 21 5.74 -20.84 -8.69
CA GLU A 21 5.47 -20.52 -10.10
C GLU A 21 5.26 -19.04 -10.42
N ASN A 22 5.29 -18.13 -9.43
CA ASN A 22 5.04 -16.71 -9.68
C ASN A 22 5.79 -15.75 -8.73
N ARG A 23 6.94 -16.15 -8.17
CA ARG A 23 7.79 -15.24 -7.39
C ARG A 23 8.33 -14.08 -8.22
N GLU A 24 8.61 -14.31 -9.50
CA GLU A 24 9.17 -13.32 -10.42
C GLU A 24 8.22 -12.13 -10.59
N SER A 25 6.96 -12.36 -10.94
CA SER A 25 5.98 -11.28 -11.14
C SER A 25 5.69 -10.47 -9.87
N LEU A 26 5.68 -11.07 -8.68
CA LEU A 26 5.53 -10.34 -7.42
C LEU A 26 6.77 -9.48 -7.15
N SER A 27 7.96 -10.04 -7.35
CA SER A 27 9.23 -9.36 -7.14
C SER A 27 9.40 -8.18 -8.10
N GLU A 28 9.04 -8.35 -9.38
CA GLU A 28 9.05 -7.28 -10.38
C GLU A 28 8.14 -6.12 -10.00
N ASN A 29 6.94 -6.38 -9.50
CA ASN A 29 6.03 -5.32 -9.06
C ASN A 29 6.58 -4.57 -7.84
N ILE A 30 7.17 -5.26 -6.87
CA ILE A 30 7.79 -4.62 -5.71
C ILE A 30 9.01 -3.79 -6.14
N LEU A 31 9.84 -4.31 -7.04
CA LEU A 31 11.00 -3.59 -7.59
C LEU A 31 10.58 -2.36 -8.40
N SER A 32 9.54 -2.47 -9.23
CA SER A 32 8.99 -1.34 -9.96
C SER A 32 8.44 -0.26 -9.01
N ALA A 33 7.79 -0.66 -7.91
CA ALA A 33 7.34 0.27 -6.89
C ALA A 33 8.52 0.94 -6.17
N ALA A 34 9.57 0.18 -5.82
CA ALA A 34 10.77 0.73 -5.22
C ALA A 34 11.47 1.76 -6.15
N ALA A 35 11.61 1.42 -7.43
CA ALA A 35 12.18 2.29 -8.44
C ALA A 35 11.38 3.60 -8.61
N PHE A 36 10.05 3.54 -8.52
CA PHE A 36 9.20 4.73 -8.52
C PHE A 36 9.54 5.70 -7.39
N PHE A 37 9.91 5.21 -6.20
CA PHE A 37 10.38 6.06 -5.09
C PHE A 37 11.86 6.44 -5.19
N GLY A 38 12.53 6.13 -6.30
CA GLY A 38 13.93 6.49 -6.55
C GLY A 38 14.95 5.52 -5.94
N PHE A 39 14.54 4.34 -5.50
CA PHE A 39 15.46 3.33 -4.97
C PHE A 39 16.09 2.51 -6.11
N SER A 40 17.38 2.70 -6.35
CA SER A 40 18.19 1.82 -7.20
C SER A 40 18.58 0.52 -6.48
N SER A 41 18.64 0.57 -5.15
CA SER A 41 18.78 -0.56 -4.22
C SER A 41 18.07 -0.18 -2.92
N LEU A 42 17.47 -1.16 -2.22
CA LEU A 42 16.87 -0.88 -0.91
C LEU A 42 17.96 -0.62 0.13
N PRO A 43 17.88 0.48 0.90
CA PRO A 43 18.74 0.68 2.06
C PRO A 43 18.63 -0.49 3.04
N ASP A 44 19.70 -0.79 3.77
CA ASP A 44 19.70 -1.89 4.75
C ASP A 44 18.62 -1.70 5.82
N GLU A 45 18.29 -0.46 6.16
CA GLU A 45 17.22 -0.10 7.09
C GLU A 45 15.82 -0.35 6.52
N LEU A 46 15.68 -0.46 5.20
CA LEU A 46 14.42 -0.70 4.49
C LEU A 46 14.26 -2.17 4.06
N LYS A 47 14.94 -3.10 4.73
CA LYS A 47 14.73 -4.54 4.52
C LYS A 47 13.32 -4.96 4.95
N ILE A 48 12.44 -5.12 3.97
CA ILE A 48 11.04 -5.51 4.19
C ILE A 48 10.94 -6.98 4.56
N LYS A 49 10.40 -7.27 5.74
CA LYS A 49 10.08 -8.62 6.20
C LYS A 49 8.58 -8.87 6.08
N ILE A 50 8.21 -9.95 5.42
CA ILE A 50 6.80 -10.36 5.25
C ILE A 50 6.54 -11.60 6.11
N HIS A 51 5.69 -11.42 7.11
CA HIS A 51 5.23 -12.46 8.01
C HIS A 51 3.86 -12.95 7.52
N ILE A 52 3.79 -14.22 7.13
CA ILE A 52 2.52 -14.85 6.74
C ILE A 52 1.97 -15.54 7.98
N CYS A 53 0.81 -15.10 8.42
CA CYS A 53 0.24 -15.45 9.72
C CYS A 53 -1.01 -16.32 9.57
N SER A 54 -1.23 -17.20 10.54
CA SER A 54 -2.57 -17.73 10.81
C SER A 54 -3.52 -16.60 11.25
N GLU A 55 -4.82 -16.86 11.27
CA GLU A 55 -5.80 -15.85 11.71
C GLU A 55 -5.60 -15.44 13.18
N GLU A 56 -5.28 -16.41 14.04
CA GLU A 56 -5.00 -16.19 15.46
C GLU A 56 -3.73 -15.35 15.65
N GLU A 57 -2.64 -15.72 14.96
CA GLU A 57 -1.38 -14.98 15.01
C GLU A 57 -1.54 -13.54 14.50
N PHE A 58 -2.31 -13.34 13.43
CA PHE A 58 -2.54 -12.01 12.86
C PHE A 58 -3.30 -11.10 13.84
N LYS A 59 -4.36 -11.62 14.48
CA LYS A 59 -5.11 -10.88 15.52
C LYS A 59 -4.23 -10.56 16.72
N GLN A 60 -3.49 -11.55 17.21
CA GLN A 60 -2.55 -11.36 18.31
C GLN A 60 -1.52 -10.27 17.98
N LYS A 61 -0.92 -10.29 16.78
CA LYS A 61 0.06 -9.27 16.37
C LYS A 61 -0.55 -7.89 16.22
N LYS A 62 -1.78 -7.78 15.71
CA LYS A 62 -2.53 -6.51 15.64
C LYS A 62 -2.69 -5.89 17.03
N GLU A 63 -3.08 -6.70 18.02
CA GLU A 63 -3.26 -6.28 19.42
C GLU A 63 -1.91 -5.92 20.09
N GLU A 64 -0.91 -6.80 20.02
CA GLU A 64 0.42 -6.61 20.62
C GLU A 64 1.11 -5.32 20.13
N LEU A 65 0.89 -4.97 18.86
CA LEU A 65 1.51 -3.81 18.21
C LEU A 65 0.62 -2.56 18.22
N ASN A 66 -0.58 -2.65 18.82
CA ASN A 66 -1.57 -1.57 18.87
C ASN A 66 -1.86 -0.96 17.49
N ILE A 67 -2.11 -1.84 16.50
CA ILE A 67 -2.36 -1.45 15.12
C ILE A 67 -3.86 -1.17 14.94
N ASP A 68 -4.14 0.11 14.66
CA ASP A 68 -5.48 0.62 14.39
C ASP A 68 -5.81 0.51 12.89
N VAL A 69 -6.07 -0.71 12.43
CA VAL A 69 -6.60 -1.00 11.08
C VAL A 69 -7.96 -1.66 11.18
N PRO A 70 -8.84 -1.53 10.15
CA PRO A 70 -10.15 -2.17 10.17
C PRO A 70 -10.08 -3.69 10.36
N ASP A 71 -11.10 -4.29 10.98
CA ASP A 71 -11.13 -5.75 11.21
C ASP A 71 -11.22 -6.59 9.94
N PHE A 72 -11.60 -5.98 8.82
CA PHE A 72 -11.59 -6.63 7.51
C PHE A 72 -10.22 -6.55 6.80
N ALA A 73 -9.23 -5.86 7.38
CA ALA A 73 -7.88 -5.80 6.83
C ALA A 73 -7.23 -7.18 6.91
N ILE A 74 -6.64 -7.61 5.79
CA ILE A 74 -5.95 -8.90 5.70
C ILE A 74 -4.43 -8.77 5.81
N ALA A 75 -3.93 -7.54 5.81
CA ALA A 75 -2.53 -7.20 5.97
C ALA A 75 -2.39 -5.89 6.74
N PHE A 76 -1.22 -5.66 7.32
CA PHE A 76 -0.80 -4.34 7.81
C PHE A 76 0.72 -4.23 7.83
N THR A 77 1.21 -3.01 7.63
CA THR A 77 2.61 -2.65 7.80
C THR A 77 2.82 -1.99 9.17
N CYS A 78 3.84 -2.44 9.90
CA CYS A 78 4.26 -1.85 11.16
C CYS A 78 5.78 -1.64 11.19
N LYS A 79 6.25 -0.72 12.05
CA LYS A 79 7.67 -0.47 12.34
C LYS A 79 8.58 -0.52 11.10
N ILE A 80 8.52 0.53 10.28
CA ILE A 80 9.37 0.86 9.11
C ILE A 80 9.38 -0.18 7.96
N ASN A 81 9.28 -1.48 8.21
CA ASN A 81 9.49 -2.52 7.20
C ASN A 81 8.92 -3.92 7.54
N ASN A 82 8.06 -4.08 8.57
CA ASN A 82 7.46 -5.37 8.89
C ASN A 82 6.01 -5.44 8.41
N ILE A 83 5.75 -6.33 7.45
CA ILE A 83 4.41 -6.58 6.91
C ILE A 83 3.88 -7.87 7.51
N PHE A 84 2.71 -7.82 8.13
CA PHE A 84 1.98 -9.00 8.57
C PHE A 84 0.81 -9.20 7.61
N ILE A 85 0.60 -10.42 7.13
CA ILE A 85 -0.48 -10.74 6.20
C ILE A 85 -1.08 -12.11 6.53
N LEU A 86 -2.41 -12.22 6.45
CA LEU A 86 -3.11 -13.49 6.61
C LEU A 86 -2.68 -14.49 5.54
N GLU A 87 -2.55 -15.76 5.93
CA GLU A 87 -2.24 -16.84 5.01
C GLU A 87 -3.35 -17.01 3.95
N TYR A 88 -2.94 -17.09 2.67
CA TYR A 88 -3.88 -17.11 1.55
C TYR A 88 -4.95 -18.21 1.65
N ARG A 89 -4.60 -19.40 2.15
CA ARG A 89 -5.56 -20.52 2.28
C ARG A 89 -6.75 -20.18 3.19
N ASN A 90 -6.60 -19.25 4.12
CA ASN A 90 -7.67 -18.83 5.03
C ASN A 90 -8.64 -17.85 4.36
N ILE A 91 -8.20 -17.18 3.28
CA ILE A 91 -8.96 -16.10 2.63
C ILE A 91 -9.24 -16.34 1.14
N ASN A 92 -8.77 -17.45 0.56
CA ASN A 92 -8.88 -17.77 -0.87
C ASN A 92 -10.32 -17.85 -1.41
N ARG A 93 -11.31 -18.01 -0.52
CA ARG A 93 -12.74 -17.97 -0.87
C ARG A 93 -13.26 -16.57 -1.16
N TRP A 94 -12.56 -15.53 -0.72
CA TRP A 94 -12.95 -14.13 -0.91
C TRP A 94 -11.92 -13.32 -1.71
N TYR A 95 -10.66 -13.76 -1.74
CA TYR A 95 -9.57 -13.11 -2.45
C TYR A 95 -9.03 -14.04 -3.54
N SER A 96 -8.90 -13.51 -4.75
CA SER A 96 -8.10 -14.15 -5.78
C SER A 96 -6.61 -14.03 -5.43
N LEU A 97 -5.79 -14.94 -5.97
CA LEU A 97 -4.34 -14.90 -5.75
C LEU A 97 -3.73 -13.58 -6.24
N ASN A 98 -4.26 -13.01 -7.32
CA ASN A 98 -3.78 -11.71 -7.83
C ASN A 98 -4.16 -10.55 -6.90
N ALA A 99 -5.37 -10.57 -6.32
CA ALA A 99 -5.76 -9.57 -5.32
C ALA A 99 -4.90 -9.69 -4.06
N TYR A 100 -4.58 -10.92 -3.64
CA TYR A 100 -3.68 -11.16 -2.52
C TYR A 100 -2.27 -10.62 -2.76
N LYS A 101 -1.69 -10.88 -3.94
CA LYS A 101 -0.40 -10.32 -4.34
C LYS A 101 -0.41 -8.79 -4.41
N ALA A 102 -1.49 -8.20 -4.93
CA ALA A 102 -1.65 -6.75 -4.95
C ALA A 102 -1.63 -6.17 -3.52
N VAL A 103 -2.25 -6.83 -2.54
CA VAL A 103 -2.16 -6.42 -1.13
C VAL A 103 -0.72 -6.49 -0.62
N ILE A 104 0.05 -7.52 -0.96
CA ILE A 104 1.47 -7.57 -0.58
C ILE A 104 2.26 -6.38 -1.15
N VAL A 105 2.06 -6.06 -2.44
CA VAL A 105 2.72 -4.92 -3.08
C VAL A 105 2.29 -3.60 -2.43
N HIS A 106 1.00 -3.45 -2.13
CA HIS A 106 0.43 -2.30 -1.43
C HIS A 106 1.12 -2.04 -0.09
N GLU A 107 1.28 -3.07 0.74
CA GLU A 107 1.98 -2.95 2.03
C GLU A 107 3.47 -2.60 1.83
N CYS A 108 4.13 -3.13 0.80
CA CYS A 108 5.50 -2.74 0.48
C CYS A 108 5.59 -1.25 0.10
N ILE A 109 4.61 -0.72 -0.62
CA ILE A 109 4.53 0.70 -0.97
C ILE A 109 4.42 1.56 0.30
N HIS A 110 3.69 1.13 1.34
CA HIS A 110 3.66 1.85 2.61
C HIS A 110 5.03 1.91 3.31
N ALA A 111 5.81 0.83 3.26
CA ALA A 111 7.19 0.86 3.74
C ALA A 111 8.04 1.87 2.94
N PHE A 112 7.93 1.87 1.62
CA PHE A 112 8.63 2.82 0.75
C PHE A 112 8.20 4.28 1.00
N GLN A 113 6.90 4.54 1.13
CA GLN A 113 6.36 5.86 1.45
C GLN A 113 6.91 6.37 2.77
N THR A 114 6.86 5.55 3.82
CA THR A 114 7.35 5.90 5.16
C THR A 114 8.81 6.32 5.13
N TYR A 115 9.65 5.57 4.40
CA TYR A 115 11.07 5.89 4.26
C TYR A 115 11.32 7.11 3.37
N PHE A 116 10.60 7.23 2.25
CA PHE A 116 10.79 8.29 1.27
C PHE A 116 10.33 9.66 1.78
N SER A 117 9.15 9.73 2.39
CA SER A 117 8.54 11.00 2.83
C SER A 117 9.03 11.45 4.20
N MET A 118 9.43 10.52 5.07
CA MET A 118 9.69 10.74 6.49
C MET A 118 8.47 11.29 7.26
N ILE A 119 7.27 11.16 6.70
CA ILE A 119 6.01 11.58 7.33
C ILE A 119 5.35 10.35 7.97
N PRO A 120 4.85 10.46 9.21
CA PRO A 120 4.10 9.38 9.83
C PRO A 120 2.87 8.97 8.98
N PRO A 121 2.68 7.67 8.66
CA PRO A 121 1.57 7.22 7.80
C PRO A 121 0.17 7.63 8.29
N LYS A 122 0.02 7.85 9.60
CA LYS A 122 -1.25 8.29 10.21
C LYS A 122 -1.65 9.73 9.86
N GLN A 123 -0.73 10.57 9.38
CA GLN A 123 -1.00 11.99 9.14
C GLN A 123 -1.79 12.25 7.84
N TYR A 124 -1.52 11.47 6.79
CA TYR A 124 -2.18 11.58 5.49
C TYR A 124 -2.61 10.20 4.98
N VAL A 125 -3.34 9.46 5.82
CA VAL A 125 -3.78 8.08 5.53
C VAL A 125 -4.41 7.99 4.15
N TRP A 126 -5.40 8.85 3.86
CA TRP A 126 -6.10 8.89 2.58
C TRP A 126 -5.17 9.02 1.38
N LEU A 127 -4.11 9.83 1.47
CA LEU A 127 -3.14 10.03 0.39
C LEU A 127 -2.29 8.77 0.20
N TYR A 128 -1.82 8.19 1.30
CA TYR A 128 -0.91 7.05 1.26
C TYR A 128 -1.62 5.80 0.78
N GLU A 129 -2.83 5.58 1.25
CA GLU A 129 -3.74 4.55 0.78
C GLU A 129 -4.04 4.70 -0.70
N SER A 130 -4.33 5.92 -1.18
CA SER A 130 -4.60 6.17 -2.59
C SER A 130 -3.41 5.86 -3.50
N VAL A 131 -2.22 6.29 -3.11
CA VAL A 131 -0.99 5.99 -3.86
C VAL A 131 -0.68 4.49 -3.83
N ALA A 132 -0.80 3.84 -2.66
CA ALA A 132 -0.55 2.42 -2.50
C ALA A 132 -1.54 1.56 -3.29
N CYS A 133 -2.84 1.84 -3.20
CA CYS A 133 -3.87 1.17 -4.00
C CYS A 133 -3.63 1.32 -5.51
N TYR A 134 -3.29 2.53 -5.98
CA TYR A 134 -3.04 2.79 -7.40
C TYR A 134 -1.81 2.01 -7.91
N LEU A 135 -0.65 2.20 -7.27
CA LEU A 135 0.60 1.57 -7.71
C LEU A 135 0.55 0.04 -7.61
N ALA A 136 -0.09 -0.51 -6.58
CA ALA A 136 -0.29 -1.95 -6.42
C ALA A 136 -1.35 -2.53 -7.38
N LYS A 137 -2.06 -1.69 -8.14
CA LYS A 137 -3.21 -2.07 -8.98
C LYS A 137 -4.27 -2.82 -8.17
N GLN A 138 -4.48 -2.43 -6.91
CA GLN A 138 -5.46 -3.02 -6.01
C GLN A 138 -6.86 -2.53 -6.39
N LYS A 139 -7.35 -3.00 -7.53
CA LYS A 139 -8.65 -2.61 -8.08
C LYS A 139 -9.76 -3.16 -7.21
N LYS A 140 -10.63 -2.28 -6.72
CA LYS A 140 -11.98 -2.64 -6.28
C LYS A 140 -12.98 -1.76 -7.01
N ALA A 141 -14.09 -2.36 -7.45
CA ALA A 141 -15.15 -1.62 -8.10
C ALA A 141 -15.79 -0.68 -7.06
N TYR A 142 -15.64 0.63 -7.24
CA TYR A 142 -16.30 1.61 -6.38
C TYR A 142 -17.75 1.79 -6.84
N ASN A 143 -18.69 1.53 -5.95
CA ASN A 143 -20.09 1.80 -6.21
C ASN A 143 -20.38 3.26 -5.84
N ARG A 144 -20.41 4.15 -6.85
CA ARG A 144 -20.58 5.63 -6.73
C ARG A 144 -21.94 6.08 -6.17
N LYS A 145 -22.66 5.26 -5.42
CA LYS A 145 -24.04 5.56 -5.03
C LYS A 145 -24.15 6.80 -4.13
N ASN A 146 -23.10 7.12 -3.35
CA ASN A 146 -23.04 8.32 -2.52
C ASN A 146 -21.67 8.99 -2.60
N LYS A 147 -21.63 10.29 -2.92
CA LYS A 147 -20.41 11.10 -2.86
C LYS A 147 -19.98 11.27 -1.41
N VAL A 148 -18.73 10.92 -1.10
CA VAL A 148 -18.14 11.16 0.22
C VAL A 148 -17.51 12.56 0.21
N LEU A 149 -17.80 13.36 1.24
CA LEU A 149 -17.23 14.70 1.38
C LEU A 149 -15.71 14.63 1.58
N TRP A 150 -14.99 15.65 1.11
CA TRP A 150 -13.53 15.74 1.26
C TRP A 150 -13.10 15.62 2.72
N GLU A 151 -13.79 16.32 3.63
CA GLU A 151 -13.46 16.32 5.06
C GLU A 151 -13.63 14.94 5.69
N THR A 152 -14.65 14.19 5.24
CA THR A 152 -14.84 12.79 5.67
C THR A 152 -13.75 11.90 5.09
N PHE A 153 -13.38 12.10 3.83
CA PHE A 153 -12.29 11.37 3.19
C PHE A 153 -10.95 11.57 3.90
N THR A 154 -10.65 12.80 4.31
CA THR A 154 -9.37 13.11 4.95
C THR A 154 -9.31 12.75 6.43
N ASN A 155 -10.40 12.94 7.18
CA ASN A 155 -10.39 12.81 8.64
C ASN A 155 -10.88 11.44 9.13
N ASP A 156 -11.72 10.76 8.36
CA ASP A 156 -12.43 9.54 8.76
C ASP A 156 -12.26 8.41 7.74
N PHE A 157 -11.12 8.37 7.03
CA PHE A 157 -10.86 7.47 5.90
C PHE A 157 -11.32 6.02 6.14
N TYR A 158 -10.91 5.40 7.25
CA TYR A 158 -11.24 4.01 7.57
C TYR A 158 -12.69 3.76 8.02
N LYS A 159 -13.45 4.81 8.31
CA LYS A 159 -14.89 4.72 8.61
C LYS A 159 -15.75 4.73 7.35
N ILE A 160 -15.16 5.04 6.19
CA ILE A 160 -15.85 5.06 4.90
C ILE A 160 -16.04 3.64 4.38
N ASN A 161 -17.29 3.29 4.08
CA ASN A 161 -17.58 2.07 3.34
C ASN A 161 -16.89 2.10 1.97
N ASP A 162 -16.17 1.02 1.63
CA ASP A 162 -15.37 0.92 0.40
C ASP A 162 -14.24 1.97 0.27
N CYS A 163 -13.65 2.39 1.39
CA CYS A 163 -12.54 3.36 1.43
C CYS A 163 -11.40 3.03 0.47
N TYR A 164 -10.98 1.77 0.33
CA TYR A 164 -9.92 1.37 -0.61
C TYR A 164 -10.32 1.52 -2.09
N SER A 165 -11.60 1.35 -2.43
CA SER A 165 -12.10 1.57 -3.80
C SER A 165 -12.09 3.07 -4.13
N LEU A 166 -12.50 3.88 -3.17
CA LEU A 166 -12.42 5.35 -3.24
C LEU A 166 -10.96 5.80 -3.37
N ALA A 167 -10.08 5.23 -2.54
CA ALA A 167 -8.64 5.50 -2.55
C ALA A 167 -8.01 5.17 -3.90
N TYR A 168 -8.29 4.00 -4.48
CA TYR A 168 -7.81 3.62 -5.79
C TYR A 168 -8.20 4.64 -6.86
N ASN A 169 -9.47 5.06 -6.90
CA ASN A 169 -9.94 6.04 -7.90
C ASN A 169 -9.30 7.41 -7.69
N PHE A 170 -9.20 7.88 -6.45
CA PHE A 170 -8.51 9.13 -6.16
C PHE A 170 -7.02 9.05 -6.55
N GLY A 171 -6.37 7.91 -6.32
CA GLY A 171 -5.03 7.63 -6.84
C GLY A 171 -4.94 7.74 -8.37
N VAL A 172 -5.88 7.15 -9.11
CA VAL A 172 -5.93 7.29 -10.58
C VAL A 172 -5.97 8.75 -11.00
N GLU A 173 -6.82 9.57 -10.38
CA GLU A 173 -6.97 10.98 -10.75
C GLU A 173 -5.78 11.83 -10.31
N MET A 174 -5.20 11.57 -9.14
CA MET A 174 -3.95 12.22 -8.71
C MET A 174 -2.81 11.94 -9.68
N PHE A 175 -2.60 10.69 -10.09
CA PHE A 175 -1.52 10.36 -11.03
C PHE A 175 -1.74 10.95 -12.42
N LYS A 176 -3.00 11.13 -12.85
CA LYS A 176 -3.31 11.88 -14.08
C LYS A 176 -2.99 13.38 -13.94
N GLN A 177 -3.33 13.98 -12.80
CA GLN A 177 -3.15 15.41 -12.57
C GLN A 177 -1.68 15.79 -12.36
N PHE A 178 -0.98 15.07 -11.49
CA PHE A 178 0.37 15.43 -11.06
C PHE A 178 1.47 14.74 -11.88
N GLY A 179 1.18 13.62 -12.55
CA GLY A 179 2.19 12.89 -13.33
C GLY A 179 3.46 12.63 -12.52
N ASP A 180 4.61 13.07 -13.05
CA ASP A 180 5.93 12.91 -12.42
C ASP A 180 6.10 13.73 -11.12
N ASP A 181 5.30 14.79 -10.91
CA ASP A 181 5.35 15.62 -9.71
C ASP A 181 4.70 14.94 -8.48
N ILE A 182 4.05 13.79 -8.64
CA ILE A 182 3.38 13.07 -7.54
C ILE A 182 4.33 12.75 -6.37
N LEU A 183 5.62 12.52 -6.62
CA LEU A 183 6.61 12.29 -5.57
C LEU A 183 6.83 13.55 -4.70
N ARG A 184 6.72 14.76 -5.29
CA ARG A 184 6.77 16.01 -4.52
C ARG A 184 5.54 16.16 -3.65
N VAL A 185 4.37 15.79 -4.17
CA VAL A 185 3.10 15.77 -3.42
C VAL A 185 3.19 14.81 -2.24
N ILE A 186 3.67 13.58 -2.43
CA ILE A 186 3.82 12.58 -1.36
C ILE A 186 4.80 13.07 -0.26
N ARG A 187 5.84 13.80 -0.67
CA ARG A 187 6.89 14.29 0.25
C ARG A 187 6.48 15.55 1.02
N LYS A 188 5.59 16.38 0.46
CA LYS A 188 5.10 17.62 1.09
C LYS A 188 3.60 17.82 0.85
N PRO A 189 2.72 16.94 1.35
CA PRO A 189 1.29 16.98 1.04
C PRO A 189 0.64 18.32 1.39
N GLU A 190 1.09 18.98 2.46
CA GLU A 190 0.58 20.26 2.95
C GLU A 190 0.68 21.40 1.92
N ALA A 191 1.66 21.34 1.02
CA ALA A 191 1.86 22.34 -0.02
C ALA A 191 0.89 22.20 -1.19
N TYR A 192 0.14 21.08 -1.26
CA TYR A 192 -0.72 20.72 -2.39
C TYR A 192 -2.18 20.42 -1.95
N ILE A 193 -2.56 20.76 -0.72
CA ILE A 193 -3.89 20.39 -0.18
C ILE A 193 -5.03 20.97 -1.01
N VAL A 194 -4.89 22.19 -1.52
CA VAL A 194 -5.94 22.84 -2.33
C VAL A 194 -6.12 22.08 -3.63
N GLU A 195 -5.02 21.78 -4.32
CA GLU A 195 -5.01 21.02 -5.58
C GLU A 195 -5.53 19.59 -5.38
N LEU A 196 -5.14 18.93 -4.29
CA LEU A 196 -5.61 17.60 -3.93
C LEU A 196 -7.13 17.59 -3.69
N MET A 197 -7.65 18.60 -3.01
CA MET A 197 -9.08 18.78 -2.80
C MET A 197 -9.82 19.07 -4.11
N GLU A 198 -9.25 19.87 -5.01
CA GLU A 198 -9.83 20.15 -6.33
C GLU A 198 -9.91 18.90 -7.20
N VAL A 199 -8.86 18.07 -7.23
CA VAL A 199 -8.87 16.77 -7.91
C VAL A 199 -9.96 15.87 -7.34
N TYR A 200 -10.06 15.79 -6.01
CA TYR A 200 -11.07 14.99 -5.36
C TYR A 200 -12.49 15.46 -5.72
N ASN A 201 -12.79 16.73 -5.54
CA ASN A 201 -14.13 17.28 -5.74
C ASN A 201 -14.61 17.21 -7.20
N SER A 202 -13.69 17.26 -8.16
CA SER A 202 -13.98 17.25 -9.60
C SER A 202 -14.24 15.85 -10.17
N HIS A 203 -13.66 14.81 -9.57
CA HIS A 203 -13.59 13.49 -10.22
C HIS A 203 -14.05 12.30 -9.36
N ILE A 204 -14.17 12.50 -8.05
CA ILE A 204 -14.48 11.47 -7.07
C ILE A 204 -15.87 11.71 -6.47
#